data_AF-A0A945G8W1-F1
#
_entry.id   AF-A0A945G8W1-F1
#
_cell.length_a   1.000
_cell.length_b   1.000
_cell.length_c   1.000
_cell.angle_alpha   90.00
_cell.angle_beta   90.00
_cell.angle_gamma   90.00
#
_symmetry.space_group_name_H-M   'P 1'
#
loop_
_entity.id
_entity.type
_entity.pdbx_description
1 polymer ?
#
loop_
_entity_poly.entity_id
_entity_poly.type
_entity_poly.pdbx_seq_one_letter_code
_entity_poly.pdbx_strand_id
1 'polypeptide(L)'
;MSKKILLLSSVIFLSSCGANSISELGDKFLDLINPSDAATEQADLGGDATLVAIDESGGFTIDELEQLSNDELIAIAKEKGLGDLIVLDADGNLQNRDQIINAIVESGDLLDGKTAELESLSDDALIEMIKSKGMEDLVVLDADGNLANRDELIQALMDDAATMLAIIENFKNSSDSFILYFDYDDTEIDEVSTRKIIEHANFMQDNPSLSLRLEGHADERGTREYNLALGENRALSVKEVLSLYNLDDRILVVSYGEESPILVGSNEMAWEENRRVEFSYY
;
A
#
# COMPACT_ATOMS: atom_id res chain seq x y z
N MET A 1 -19.61 -35.18 3.06
CA MET A 1 -18.21 -34.84 3.39
C MET A 1 -18.04 -33.35 3.17
N SER A 2 -17.60 -32.66 4.23
CA SER A 2 -17.30 -31.22 4.32
C SER A 2 -16.21 -30.85 3.30
N LYS A 3 -16.16 -29.64 2.71
CA LYS A 3 -15.96 -28.35 3.40
C LYS A 3 -16.81 -27.22 2.78
N LYS A 4 -17.43 -26.42 3.64
CA LYS A 4 -18.16 -25.17 3.35
C LYS A 4 -17.32 -23.99 3.83
N ILE A 5 -17.15 -22.97 3.00
CA ILE A 5 -16.69 -21.64 3.43
C ILE A 5 -17.92 -20.87 3.94
N LEU A 6 -17.86 -20.42 5.19
CA LEU A 6 -18.90 -19.66 5.90
C LEU A 6 -18.46 -18.20 5.95
N LEU A 7 -19.19 -17.31 5.26
CA LEU A 7 -19.16 -15.88 5.50
C LEU A 7 -20.11 -15.58 6.68
N LEU A 8 -19.56 -15.30 7.87
CA LEU A 8 -20.33 -14.75 8.98
C LEU A 8 -20.38 -13.23 8.86
N SER A 9 -21.48 -12.70 8.33
CA SER A 9 -21.91 -11.33 8.60
C SER A 9 -23.29 -11.36 9.24
N SER A 10 -23.46 -10.61 10.33
CA SER A 10 -24.68 -10.40 11.13
C SER A 10 -24.93 -11.36 12.31
N VAL A 11 -24.35 -11.01 13.46
CA VAL A 11 -24.91 -11.39 14.77
C VAL A 11 -26.12 -10.50 15.04
N ILE A 12 -27.32 -10.99 14.72
CA ILE A 12 -28.57 -10.42 15.20
C ILE A 12 -28.77 -10.94 16.63
N PHE A 13 -28.74 -10.02 17.60
CA PHE A 13 -29.21 -10.30 18.96
C PHE A 13 -30.72 -10.56 18.92
N LEU A 14 -31.13 -11.83 19.06
CA LEU A 14 -32.49 -12.20 19.44
C LEU A 14 -32.42 -13.18 20.61
N SER A 15 -32.82 -12.65 21.76
CA SER A 15 -33.04 -13.30 23.05
C SER A 15 -33.43 -14.76 22.98
N SER A 16 -32.67 -15.59 23.68
CA SER A 16 -33.05 -16.93 24.09
C SER A 16 -33.90 -16.89 25.36
N CYS A 17 -35.16 -17.29 25.22
CA CYS A 17 -35.92 -18.15 26.13
C CYS A 17 -36.79 -18.99 25.19
N GLY A 18 -36.82 -20.30 25.15
CA GLY A 18 -36.32 -21.36 26.00
C GLY A 18 -37.24 -22.54 25.69
N ALA A 19 -36.65 -23.65 25.21
CA ALA A 19 -37.25 -24.96 24.93
C ALA A 19 -38.40 -25.00 23.90
N ASN A 20 -38.23 -25.73 22.79
CA ASN A 20 -39.24 -26.65 22.25
C ASN A 20 -38.58 -27.61 21.23
N SER A 21 -38.99 -28.87 21.29
CA SER A 21 -38.37 -30.03 20.65
C SER A 21 -38.58 -30.12 19.13
N ILE A 22 -37.60 -30.73 18.45
CA ILE A 22 -37.48 -30.96 16.99
C ILE A 22 -38.70 -31.62 16.32
N SER A 23 -39.64 -32.19 17.07
CA SER A 23 -40.84 -32.85 16.54
C SER A 23 -41.95 -31.91 16.05
N GLU A 24 -41.95 -30.61 16.42
CA GLU A 24 -42.99 -29.66 15.96
C GLU A 24 -42.65 -28.91 14.67
N LEU A 25 -41.44 -29.10 14.11
CA LEU A 25 -41.02 -28.49 12.85
C LEU A 25 -41.40 -29.30 11.61
N GLY A 26 -41.84 -30.56 11.78
CA GLY A 26 -42.15 -31.47 10.67
C GLY A 26 -43.43 -31.13 9.90
N ASP A 27 -44.46 -30.63 10.59
CA ASP A 27 -45.78 -30.44 9.98
C ASP A 27 -45.99 -29.06 9.34
N LYS A 28 -45.09 -28.09 9.59
CA LYS A 28 -45.23 -26.72 9.06
C LYS A 28 -44.57 -26.50 7.69
N PHE A 29 -43.82 -27.48 7.19
CA PHE A 29 -43.12 -27.39 5.90
C PHE A 29 -43.88 -28.02 4.72
N LEU A 30 -45.02 -28.68 4.98
CA LEU A 30 -45.81 -29.36 3.95
C LEU A 30 -46.97 -28.53 3.37
N ASP A 31 -47.24 -27.35 3.92
CA ASP A 31 -48.31 -26.44 3.44
C ASP A 31 -47.85 -25.44 2.36
N LEU A 32 -46.56 -25.44 1.97
CA LEU A 32 -46.01 -24.44 1.04
C LEU A 32 -45.62 -24.98 -0.35
N ILE A 33 -46.25 -26.07 -0.80
CA ILE A 33 -46.13 -26.54 -2.19
C ILE A 33 -47.54 -26.67 -2.76
N ASN A 34 -48.10 -25.56 -3.23
CA ASN A 34 -49.31 -25.56 -4.04
C ASN A 34 -48.91 -25.77 -5.51
N PRO A 35 -49.32 -26.87 -6.18
CA PRO A 35 -48.83 -27.22 -7.52
C PRO A 35 -49.58 -26.50 -8.67
N SER A 36 -50.02 -25.25 -8.47
CA SER A 36 -50.94 -24.57 -9.40
C SER A 36 -50.40 -23.35 -10.15
N ASP A 37 -49.14 -22.92 -9.95
CA ASP A 37 -48.61 -21.78 -10.72
C ASP A 37 -47.62 -22.20 -11.80
N ALA A 38 -47.85 -21.65 -13.00
CA ALA A 38 -47.11 -21.96 -14.21
C ALA A 38 -45.65 -21.53 -14.14
N ALA A 39 -44.76 -22.38 -14.65
CA ALA A 39 -43.34 -22.08 -14.80
C ALA A 39 -43.15 -20.82 -15.66
N THR A 40 -42.61 -19.76 -15.06
CA THR A 40 -42.07 -18.62 -15.79
C THR A 40 -40.55 -18.74 -15.73
N GLU A 41 -39.98 -19.19 -16.84
CA GLU A 41 -38.55 -19.15 -17.14
C GLU A 41 -38.13 -17.68 -17.32
N GLN A 42 -37.13 -17.23 -16.55
CA GLN A 42 -35.99 -16.44 -17.03
C GLN A 42 -35.12 -16.07 -15.83
N ALA A 43 -34.18 -16.95 -15.48
CA ALA A 43 -32.94 -16.51 -14.86
C ALA A 43 -31.95 -16.36 -16.01
N ASP A 44 -31.67 -15.12 -16.37
CA ASP A 44 -30.58 -14.73 -17.24
C ASP A 44 -29.27 -15.25 -16.63
N LEU A 45 -28.76 -16.35 -17.18
CA LEU A 45 -27.45 -16.92 -16.87
C LEU A 45 -26.38 -16.30 -17.79
N GLY A 46 -26.43 -14.98 -17.94
CA GLY A 46 -25.41 -14.17 -18.61
C GLY A 46 -24.43 -13.61 -17.60
N GLY A 47 -23.64 -14.49 -16.98
CA GLY A 47 -22.53 -14.09 -16.12
C GLY A 47 -21.45 -15.14 -16.28
N ASP A 48 -20.59 -14.92 -17.26
CA ASP A 48 -19.33 -15.66 -17.41
C ASP A 48 -18.47 -15.34 -16.17
N ALA A 49 -18.67 -16.10 -15.09
CA ALA A 49 -17.74 -16.12 -13.99
C ALA A 49 -16.49 -16.85 -14.48
N THR A 50 -15.68 -16.14 -15.26
CA THR A 50 -14.33 -16.57 -15.60
C THR A 50 -13.58 -16.70 -14.29
N LEU A 51 -13.28 -17.95 -13.94
CA LEU A 51 -12.33 -18.28 -12.88
C LEU A 51 -10.98 -17.72 -13.31
N VAL A 52 -10.62 -16.55 -12.79
CA VAL A 52 -9.27 -16.00 -12.93
C VAL A 52 -8.37 -16.95 -12.15
N ALA A 53 -7.60 -17.75 -12.89
CA ALA A 53 -6.57 -18.59 -12.32
C ALA A 53 -5.48 -17.66 -11.80
N ILE A 54 -5.48 -17.45 -10.48
CA ILE A 54 -4.35 -16.86 -9.78
C ILE A 54 -3.22 -17.89 -9.95
N ASP A 55 -2.20 -17.54 -10.73
CA ASP A 55 -1.02 -18.37 -10.83
C ASP A 55 -0.25 -18.35 -9.49
N GLU A 56 0.65 -19.31 -9.30
CA GLU A 56 1.48 -19.41 -8.09
C GLU A 56 2.49 -18.24 -7.96
N SER A 57 2.45 -17.26 -8.87
CA SER A 57 3.30 -16.06 -8.86
C SER A 57 2.59 -14.77 -8.41
N GLY A 58 1.29 -14.78 -8.07
CA GLY A 58 0.64 -13.68 -7.31
C GLY A 58 0.53 -12.31 -8.02
N GLY A 59 1.20 -12.11 -9.15
CA GLY A 59 1.17 -10.91 -9.98
C GLY A 59 0.21 -11.06 -11.17
N PHE A 60 -0.46 -9.97 -11.54
CA PHE A 60 -1.16 -9.91 -12.82
C PHE A 60 -0.20 -9.39 -13.89
N THR A 61 -0.13 -10.05 -15.03
CA THR A 61 0.61 -9.50 -16.17
C THR A 61 -0.15 -8.32 -16.80
N ILE A 62 0.58 -7.38 -17.44
CA ILE A 62 -0.04 -6.25 -18.16
C ILE A 62 -1.07 -6.76 -19.17
N ASP A 63 -0.73 -7.82 -19.92
CA ASP A 63 -1.60 -8.41 -20.94
C ASP A 63 -2.90 -9.01 -20.38
N GLU A 64 -2.89 -9.48 -19.12
CA GLU A 64 -4.08 -9.98 -18.42
C GLU A 64 -4.97 -8.84 -17.94
N LEU A 65 -4.37 -7.80 -17.35
CA LEU A 65 -5.11 -6.62 -16.88
C LEU A 65 -5.72 -5.82 -18.03
N GLU A 66 -5.05 -5.75 -19.17
CA GLU A 66 -5.57 -5.10 -20.37
C GLU A 66 -6.83 -5.80 -20.92
N GLN A 67 -7.01 -7.09 -20.65
CA GLN A 67 -8.17 -7.87 -21.09
C GLN A 67 -9.38 -7.77 -20.15
N LEU A 68 -9.20 -7.29 -18.91
CA LEU A 68 -10.27 -7.17 -17.93
C LEU A 68 -11.27 -6.06 -18.26
N SER A 69 -12.53 -6.20 -17.85
CA SER A 69 -13.49 -5.11 -17.95
C SER A 69 -13.10 -3.93 -17.05
N ASN A 70 -13.63 -2.74 -17.33
CA ASN A 70 -13.39 -1.56 -16.47
C ASN A 70 -13.87 -1.80 -15.04
N ASP A 71 -14.98 -2.50 -14.85
CA ASP A 71 -15.54 -2.80 -13.53
C ASP A 71 -14.66 -3.76 -12.72
N GLU A 72 -14.06 -4.75 -13.38
CA GLU A 72 -13.10 -5.68 -12.76
C GLU A 72 -11.81 -4.97 -12.39
N LEU A 73 -11.29 -4.13 -13.27
CA LEU A 73 -10.09 -3.33 -13.00
C LEU A 73 -10.32 -2.38 -11.81
N ILE A 74 -11.50 -1.77 -11.73
CA ILE A 74 -11.93 -0.93 -10.60
C ILE A 74 -12.03 -1.74 -9.31
N ALA A 75 -12.55 -2.97 -9.37
CA ALA A 75 -12.66 -3.84 -8.21
C ALA A 75 -11.28 -4.24 -7.67
N ILE A 76 -10.38 -4.66 -8.55
CA ILE A 76 -8.98 -5.01 -8.21
C ILE A 76 -8.25 -3.79 -7.68
N ALA A 77 -8.40 -2.62 -8.32
CA ALA A 77 -7.80 -1.38 -7.86
C ALA A 77 -8.30 -1.01 -6.45
N LYS A 78 -9.60 -1.13 -6.17
CA LYS A 78 -10.16 -0.89 -4.83
C LYS A 78 -9.66 -1.90 -3.79
N GLU A 79 -9.55 -3.17 -4.16
CA GLU A 79 -9.01 -4.23 -3.29
C GLU A 79 -7.53 -3.99 -2.97
N LYS A 80 -6.75 -3.53 -3.94
CA LYS A 80 -5.34 -3.16 -3.78
C LYS A 80 -5.13 -1.76 -3.18
N GLY A 81 -6.18 -1.09 -2.71
CA GLY A 81 -6.09 0.25 -2.11
C GLY A 81 -5.84 1.41 -3.10
N LEU A 82 -5.83 1.14 -4.40
CA LEU A 82 -5.67 2.09 -5.51
C LEU A 82 -7.03 2.74 -5.90
N GLY A 83 -8.03 2.71 -5.01
CA GLY A 83 -9.37 3.21 -5.28
C GLY A 83 -9.42 4.72 -5.60
N ASP A 84 -8.52 5.50 -5.00
CA ASP A 84 -8.46 6.96 -5.18
C ASP A 84 -7.82 7.37 -6.51
N LEU A 85 -7.08 6.47 -7.15
CA LEU A 85 -6.58 6.67 -8.50
C LEU A 85 -7.72 6.60 -9.52
N ILE A 86 -8.90 6.07 -9.18
CA ILE A 86 -9.98 5.84 -10.16
C ILE A 86 -10.61 7.16 -10.61
N VAL A 87 -10.38 7.53 -11.88
CA VAL A 87 -11.01 8.68 -12.53
C VAL A 87 -12.11 8.19 -13.46
N LEU A 88 -13.36 8.51 -13.10
CA LEU A 88 -14.53 8.20 -13.91
C LEU A 88 -15.02 9.44 -14.66
N ASP A 89 -15.50 9.25 -15.89
CA ASP A 89 -16.20 10.30 -16.62
C ASP A 89 -17.64 10.50 -16.09
N ALA A 90 -18.36 11.47 -16.65
CA ALA A 90 -19.74 11.78 -16.26
C ALA A 90 -20.73 10.62 -16.57
N ASP A 91 -20.32 9.69 -17.43
CA ASP A 91 -21.07 8.50 -17.83
C ASP A 91 -20.65 7.24 -17.04
N GLY A 92 -19.67 7.37 -16.13
CA GLY A 92 -19.17 6.30 -15.26
C GLY A 92 -18.05 5.45 -15.87
N ASN A 93 -17.46 5.83 -17.01
CA ASN A 93 -16.37 5.09 -17.63
C ASN A 93 -15.00 5.48 -17.06
N LEU A 94 -14.12 4.49 -16.93
CA LEU A 94 -12.75 4.67 -16.45
C LEU A 94 -11.90 5.43 -17.49
N GLN A 95 -11.47 6.65 -17.14
CA GLN A 95 -10.63 7.48 -18.01
C GLN A 95 -9.14 7.13 -17.92
N ASN A 96 -8.68 6.64 -16.78
CA ASN A 96 -7.27 6.45 -16.48
C ASN A 96 -6.87 4.97 -16.36
N ARG A 97 -7.41 4.15 -17.26
CA ARG A 97 -7.21 2.70 -17.30
C ARG A 97 -5.74 2.30 -17.29
N ASP A 98 -4.92 2.87 -18.19
CA ASP A 98 -3.50 2.52 -18.32
C ASP A 98 -2.69 2.88 -17.05
N GLN A 99 -3.06 3.98 -16.37
CA GLN A 99 -2.43 4.38 -15.12
C GLN A 99 -2.72 3.38 -13.99
N ILE A 100 -3.95 2.86 -13.94
CA ILE A 100 -4.33 1.85 -12.96
C ILE A 100 -3.68 0.50 -13.25
N ILE A 101 -3.62 0.10 -14.53
CA ILE A 101 -2.93 -1.13 -14.94
C ILE A 101 -1.46 -1.07 -14.50
N ASN A 102 -0.76 0.01 -14.83
CA ASN A 102 0.65 0.17 -14.46
C ASN A 102 0.83 0.20 -12.93
N ALA A 103 -0.03 0.90 -12.19
CA ALA A 103 0.03 0.92 -10.73
C ALA A 103 -0.24 -0.46 -10.11
N ILE A 104 -1.14 -1.27 -10.68
CA ILE A 104 -1.40 -2.64 -10.23
C ILE A 104 -0.18 -3.54 -10.49
N VAL A 105 0.45 -3.43 -11.66
CA VAL A 105 1.65 -4.23 -11.99
C VAL A 105 2.85 -3.81 -11.15
N GLU A 106 3.10 -2.51 -11.03
CA GLU A 106 4.20 -1.98 -10.22
C GLU A 106 4.03 -2.35 -8.74
N SER A 107 2.80 -2.26 -8.20
CA SER A 107 2.54 -2.78 -6.85
C SER A 107 2.73 -4.30 -6.75
N GLY A 108 2.40 -5.08 -7.77
CA GLY A 108 2.66 -6.53 -7.81
C GLY A 108 4.16 -6.87 -7.77
N ASP A 109 4.94 -6.26 -8.65
CA ASP A 109 6.39 -6.50 -8.76
C ASP A 109 7.16 -6.08 -7.49
N LEU A 110 6.73 -4.99 -6.84
CA LEU A 110 7.30 -4.58 -5.54
C LEU A 110 6.92 -5.55 -4.41
N LEU A 111 5.72 -6.12 -4.44
CA LEU A 111 5.26 -7.07 -3.43
C LEU A 111 5.99 -8.41 -3.58
N ASP A 112 6.18 -8.94 -4.79
CA ASP A 112 6.85 -10.23 -5.02
C ASP A 112 8.31 -10.25 -4.52
N GLY A 113 9.05 -9.16 -4.75
CA GLY A 113 10.40 -8.99 -4.19
C GLY A 113 10.39 -8.98 -2.66
N LYS A 114 9.39 -8.34 -2.06
CA LYS A 114 9.23 -8.25 -0.60
C LYS A 114 8.77 -9.57 0.02
N THR A 115 7.94 -10.35 -0.67
CA THR A 115 7.52 -11.70 -0.29
C THR A 115 8.71 -12.63 -0.17
N ALA A 116 9.57 -12.65 -1.20
CA ALA A 116 10.77 -13.49 -1.20
C ALA A 116 11.76 -13.09 -0.08
N GLU A 117 11.86 -11.79 0.23
CA GLU A 117 12.64 -11.32 1.38
C GLU A 117 12.05 -11.83 2.70
N LEU A 118 10.75 -11.65 2.94
CA LEU A 118 10.06 -12.09 4.16
C LEU A 118 10.10 -13.61 4.34
N GLU A 119 9.94 -14.38 3.27
CA GLU A 119 10.05 -15.83 3.29
C GLU A 119 11.48 -16.33 3.62
N SER A 120 12.50 -15.52 3.36
CA SER A 120 13.89 -15.85 3.70
C SER A 120 14.29 -15.52 5.14
N LEU A 121 13.46 -14.74 5.85
CA LEU A 121 13.73 -14.35 7.24
C LEU A 121 13.56 -15.52 8.21
N SER A 122 14.34 -15.48 9.28
CA SER A 122 14.17 -16.39 10.41
C SER A 122 12.90 -16.07 11.17
N ASP A 123 12.33 -17.08 11.83
CA ASP A 123 11.12 -16.91 12.64
C ASP A 123 11.29 -15.85 13.74
N ASP A 124 12.48 -15.77 14.36
CA ASP A 124 12.81 -14.73 15.33
C ASP A 124 12.75 -13.31 14.73
N ALA A 125 13.24 -13.13 13.50
CA ALA A 125 13.23 -11.85 12.81
C ALA A 125 11.82 -11.44 12.38
N LEU A 126 11.01 -12.40 11.92
CA LEU A 126 9.58 -12.17 11.61
C LEU A 126 8.79 -11.75 12.85
N ILE A 127 9.03 -12.42 13.99
CA ILE A 127 8.41 -12.06 15.27
C ILE A 127 8.82 -10.66 15.70
N GLU A 128 10.09 -10.27 15.54
CA GLU A 128 10.57 -8.93 15.85
C GLU A 128 9.92 -7.86 14.97
N MET A 129 9.80 -8.11 13.66
CA MET A 129 9.10 -7.22 12.73
C MET A 129 7.63 -7.03 13.13
N ILE A 130 6.93 -8.13 13.43
CA ILE A 130 5.51 -8.08 13.82
C ILE A 130 5.31 -7.33 15.13
N LYS A 131 6.22 -7.49 16.10
CA LYS A 131 6.21 -6.71 17.33
C LYS A 131 6.42 -5.22 17.09
N SER A 132 7.37 -4.88 16.21
CA SER A 132 7.63 -3.48 15.85
C SER A 132 6.40 -2.80 15.20
N LYS A 133 5.58 -3.58 14.49
CA LYS A 133 4.33 -3.13 13.86
C LYS A 133 3.12 -3.17 14.79
N GLY A 134 3.28 -3.58 16.06
CA GLY A 134 2.19 -3.67 17.03
C GLY A 134 1.21 -4.82 16.77
N MET A 135 1.59 -5.80 15.96
CA MET A 135 0.77 -6.96 15.58
C MET A 135 1.06 -8.20 16.44
N GLU A 136 1.50 -8.01 17.69
CA GLU A 136 1.96 -9.07 18.60
C GLU A 136 0.92 -10.18 18.82
N ASP A 137 -0.36 -9.80 18.82
CA ASP A 137 -1.50 -10.70 19.04
C ASP A 137 -1.66 -11.76 17.95
N LEU A 138 -1.06 -11.54 16.77
CA LEU A 138 -1.10 -12.50 15.67
C LEU A 138 -0.09 -13.63 15.86
N VAL A 139 0.93 -13.48 16.73
CA VAL A 139 1.99 -14.50 16.86
C VAL A 139 1.46 -15.75 17.58
N VAL A 140 1.43 -16.89 16.89
CA VAL A 140 1.06 -18.19 17.46
C VAL A 140 2.26 -19.12 17.48
N LEU A 141 2.65 -19.55 18.68
CA LEU A 141 3.72 -20.51 18.88
C LEU A 141 3.15 -21.92 19.12
N ASP A 142 3.83 -22.93 18.59
CA ASP A 142 3.53 -24.33 18.88
C ASP A 142 4.02 -24.75 20.27
N ALA A 143 3.78 -26.01 20.64
CA ALA A 143 4.19 -26.57 21.93
C ALA A 143 5.72 -26.64 22.12
N ASP A 144 6.48 -26.61 21.02
CA ASP A 144 7.94 -26.67 20.98
C ASP A 144 8.57 -25.27 20.92
N GLY A 145 7.76 -24.22 20.81
CA GLY A 145 8.16 -22.81 20.78
C GLY A 145 8.45 -22.26 19.38
N ASN A 146 8.14 -23.00 18.31
CA ASN A 146 8.30 -22.53 16.93
C ASN A 146 7.06 -21.78 16.45
N LEU A 147 7.23 -20.98 15.39
CA LEU A 147 6.14 -20.20 14.80
C LEU A 147 5.16 -21.11 14.05
N ALA A 148 3.97 -21.30 14.61
CA ALA A 148 2.95 -22.20 14.05
C ALA A 148 2.20 -21.58 12.87
N ASN A 149 2.13 -20.25 12.81
CA ASN A 149 1.36 -19.49 11.81
C ASN A 149 2.23 -18.57 10.95
N ARG A 150 3.41 -19.04 10.57
CA ARG A 150 4.39 -18.27 9.77
C ARG A 150 3.79 -17.69 8.49
N ASP A 151 3.07 -18.50 7.71
CA ASP A 151 2.51 -18.06 6.43
C ASP A 151 1.44 -16.96 6.62
N GLU A 152 0.62 -17.07 7.67
CA GLU A 152 -0.38 -16.04 8.01
C GLU A 152 0.28 -14.72 8.43
N LEU A 153 1.42 -14.80 9.12
CA LEU A 153 2.18 -13.63 9.55
C LEU A 153 2.89 -12.93 8.39
N ILE A 154 3.43 -13.70 7.44
CA ILE A 154 3.99 -13.16 6.19
C ILE A 154 2.89 -12.46 5.40
N GLN A 155 1.72 -13.08 5.24
CA GLN A 155 0.58 -12.46 4.55
C GLN A 155 0.13 -11.17 5.25
N ALA A 156 0.02 -11.16 6.58
CA ALA A 156 -0.36 -9.96 7.31
C ALA A 156 0.66 -8.81 7.14
N LEU A 157 1.96 -9.13 7.10
CA LEU A 157 3.01 -8.15 6.82
C LEU A 157 2.97 -7.63 5.38
N MET A 158 2.63 -8.49 4.42
CA MET A 158 2.43 -8.09 3.02
C MET A 158 1.21 -7.20 2.86
N ASP A 159 0.09 -7.52 3.51
CA ASP A 159 -1.13 -6.71 3.48
C ASP A 159 -0.90 -5.34 4.14
N ASP A 160 -0.16 -5.28 5.25
CA ASP A 160 0.31 -4.01 5.86
C ASP A 160 1.18 -3.23 4.86
N ALA A 161 2.18 -3.87 4.26
CA ALA A 161 3.07 -3.22 3.29
C ALA A 161 2.31 -2.70 2.06
N ALA A 162 1.37 -3.46 1.51
CA ALA A 162 0.52 -3.06 0.39
C ALA A 162 -0.36 -1.86 0.77
N THR A 163 -0.96 -1.89 1.96
CA THR A 163 -1.74 -0.76 2.48
C THR A 163 -0.88 0.50 2.62
N MET A 164 0.34 0.36 3.14
CA MET A 164 1.27 1.49 3.28
C MET A 164 1.69 2.07 1.92
N LEU A 165 1.99 1.22 0.94
CA LEU A 165 2.31 1.65 -0.42
C LEU A 165 1.15 2.43 -1.05
N ALA A 166 -0.09 1.93 -0.91
CA ALA A 166 -1.27 2.63 -1.40
C ALA A 166 -1.44 4.01 -0.74
N ILE A 167 -1.23 4.11 0.58
CA ILE A 167 -1.28 5.40 1.30
C ILE A 167 -0.21 6.37 0.79
N ILE A 168 1.02 5.89 0.56
CA ILE A 168 2.11 6.71 0.01
C ILE A 168 1.79 7.18 -1.41
N GLU A 169 1.28 6.30 -2.26
CA GLU A 169 0.88 6.67 -3.64
C GLU A 169 -0.28 7.67 -3.63
N ASN A 170 -1.26 7.53 -2.76
CA ASN A 170 -2.33 8.53 -2.61
C ASN A 170 -1.78 9.88 -2.14
N PHE A 171 -0.79 9.87 -1.26
CA PHE A 171 -0.08 11.09 -0.86
C PHE A 171 0.72 11.70 -2.03
N LYS A 172 1.39 10.89 -2.85
CA LYS A 172 2.04 11.34 -4.10
C LYS A 172 1.10 11.99 -5.09
N ASN A 173 -0.10 11.45 -5.24
CA ASN A 173 -1.08 11.99 -6.17
C ASN A 173 -1.76 13.27 -5.65
N SER A 174 -1.73 13.52 -4.33
CA SER A 174 -2.33 14.69 -3.70
C SER A 174 -1.32 15.79 -3.35
N SER A 175 -0.03 15.47 -3.29
CA SER A 175 1.05 16.42 -3.02
C SER A 175 2.06 16.46 -4.17
N ASP A 176 2.24 17.65 -4.75
CA ASP A 176 3.08 17.87 -5.93
C ASP A 176 4.60 17.83 -5.66
N SER A 177 5.08 17.59 -4.42
CA SER A 177 6.49 17.90 -4.10
C SER A 177 7.19 16.95 -3.13
N PHE A 178 7.54 15.77 -3.63
CA PHE A 178 8.48 14.83 -2.96
C PHE A 178 9.95 15.23 -3.14
N ILE A 179 10.18 16.37 -3.77
CA ILE A 179 11.49 16.95 -4.05
C ILE A 179 11.49 18.39 -3.54
N LEU A 180 12.52 18.75 -2.79
CA LEU A 180 12.82 20.13 -2.42
C LEU A 180 14.08 20.59 -3.11
N TYR A 181 14.02 21.74 -3.77
CA TYR A 181 15.16 22.31 -4.49
C TYR A 181 15.87 23.37 -3.66
N PHE A 182 17.15 23.53 -3.94
CA PHE A 182 18.03 24.46 -3.23
C PHE A 182 18.79 25.36 -4.21
N ASP A 183 19.07 26.57 -3.76
CA ASP A 183 19.95 27.48 -4.46
C ASP A 183 21.41 27.00 -4.41
N TYR A 184 22.24 27.63 -5.25
CA TYR A 184 23.66 27.31 -5.33
C TYR A 184 24.37 27.58 -4.00
N ASP A 185 25.10 26.56 -3.53
CA ASP A 185 25.85 26.60 -2.27
C ASP A 185 25.00 26.94 -1.03
N ASP A 186 23.70 26.63 -1.10
CA ASP A 186 22.74 26.96 -0.07
C ASP A 186 22.13 25.73 0.61
N THR A 187 21.78 25.91 1.87
CA THR A 187 21.10 24.97 2.77
C THR A 187 19.89 25.60 3.48
N GLU A 188 19.60 26.87 3.22
CA GLU A 188 18.45 27.58 3.78
C GLU A 188 17.13 27.03 3.20
N ILE A 189 16.10 27.02 4.04
CA ILE A 189 14.76 26.56 3.70
C ILE A 189 13.85 27.79 3.66
N ASP A 190 13.30 28.08 2.49
CA ASP A 190 12.37 29.18 2.30
C ASP A 190 10.96 28.86 2.84
N GLU A 191 10.08 29.87 2.86
CA GLU A 191 8.71 29.71 3.39
C GLU A 191 7.86 28.74 2.54
N VAL A 192 8.15 28.63 1.24
CA VAL A 192 7.43 27.71 0.35
C VAL A 192 7.82 26.27 0.67
N SER A 193 9.11 26.00 0.80
CA SER A 193 9.67 24.70 1.17
C SER A 193 9.27 24.30 2.58
N THR A 194 9.24 25.24 3.52
CA THR A 194 8.75 24.99 4.88
C THR A 194 7.31 24.46 4.86
N ARG A 195 6.42 25.05 4.06
CA ARG A 195 5.03 24.55 3.94
C ARG A 195 4.96 23.12 3.42
N LYS A 196 5.77 22.77 2.42
CA LYS A 196 5.88 21.41 1.91
C LYS A 196 6.36 20.43 2.99
N ILE A 197 7.42 20.79 3.73
CA ILE A 197 7.93 19.95 4.83
C ILE A 197 6.84 19.70 5.88
N ILE A 198 6.01 20.71 6.18
CA ILE A 198 4.89 20.57 7.13
C ILE A 198 3.82 19.61 6.60
N GLU A 199 3.54 19.59 5.29
CA GLU A 199 2.62 18.60 4.69
C GLU A 199 3.13 17.17 4.90
N HIS A 200 4.43 16.93 4.65
CA HIS A 200 5.08 15.65 4.94
C HIS A 200 5.04 15.31 6.45
N ALA A 201 5.24 16.30 7.32
CA ALA A 201 5.17 16.11 8.77
C ALA A 201 3.77 15.65 9.22
N ASN A 202 2.72 16.31 8.73
CA ASN A 202 1.34 15.93 9.03
C ASN A 202 1.03 14.51 8.51
N PHE A 203 1.44 14.21 7.27
CA PHE A 203 1.27 12.88 6.69
C PHE A 203 1.96 11.78 7.54
N MET A 204 3.18 12.03 8.03
CA MET A 204 3.86 11.08 8.91
C MET A 204 3.24 10.98 10.31
N GLN A 205 2.60 12.04 10.81
CA GLN A 205 1.87 12.01 12.07
C GLN A 205 0.58 11.16 11.96
N ASP A 206 -0.12 11.27 10.85
CA ASP A 206 -1.32 10.47 10.57
C ASP A 206 -0.98 8.99 10.30
N ASN A 207 0.27 8.69 9.94
CA ASN A 207 0.74 7.34 9.60
C ASN A 207 1.97 6.95 10.45
N PRO A 208 1.79 6.52 11.72
CA PRO A 208 2.89 6.28 12.67
C PRO A 208 3.88 5.18 12.28
N SER A 209 3.47 4.26 11.40
CA SER A 209 4.27 3.12 10.94
C SER A 209 5.29 3.47 9.84
N LEU A 210 5.16 4.64 9.21
CA LEU A 210 6.05 5.04 8.10
C LEU A 210 7.40 5.52 8.60
N SER A 211 8.47 5.25 7.85
CA SER A 211 9.75 5.93 8.06
C SER A 211 10.09 6.76 6.84
N LEU A 212 10.87 7.82 7.05
CA LEU A 212 11.30 8.72 6.00
C LEU A 212 12.81 8.68 5.87
N ARG A 213 13.30 8.55 4.64
CA ARG A 213 14.69 8.77 4.27
C ARG A 213 14.77 10.05 3.46
N LEU A 214 15.56 11.00 3.95
CA LEU A 214 15.87 12.23 3.26
C LEU A 214 17.17 12.02 2.48
N GLU A 215 17.07 12.13 1.16
CA GLU A 215 18.18 11.88 0.24
C GLU A 215 18.68 13.22 -0.30
N GLY A 216 19.87 13.63 0.14
CA GLY A 216 20.46 14.92 -0.20
C GLY A 216 21.42 14.83 -1.38
N HIS A 217 21.19 15.68 -2.38
CA HIS A 217 21.95 15.75 -3.63
C HIS A 217 22.58 17.13 -3.83
N ALA A 218 23.67 17.15 -4.59
CA ALA A 218 24.37 18.35 -5.02
C ALA A 218 24.70 18.27 -6.52
N ASP A 219 24.99 19.42 -7.11
CA ASP A 219 25.46 19.47 -8.50
C ASP A 219 26.94 19.06 -8.60
N GLU A 220 27.41 18.81 -9.83
CA GLU A 220 28.76 18.30 -10.12
C GLU A 220 29.90 19.31 -9.85
N ARG A 221 29.60 20.53 -9.40
CA ARG A 221 30.63 21.56 -9.21
C ARG A 221 31.22 21.41 -7.82
N GLY A 222 32.51 21.12 -7.75
CA GLY A 222 33.24 21.05 -6.48
C GLY A 222 34.04 19.75 -6.38
N THR A 223 34.43 19.41 -5.16
CA THR A 223 34.98 18.09 -4.85
C THR A 223 33.85 17.19 -4.39
N ARG A 224 33.93 15.90 -4.74
CA ARG A 224 32.99 14.87 -4.28
C ARG A 224 32.69 14.95 -2.78
N GLU A 225 33.71 15.09 -1.94
CA GLU A 225 33.56 15.16 -0.48
C GLU A 225 32.79 16.40 -0.03
N TYR A 226 32.96 17.51 -0.75
CA TYR A 226 32.22 18.74 -0.50
C TYR A 226 30.74 18.56 -0.84
N ASN A 227 30.46 17.99 -2.01
CA ASN A 227 29.10 17.74 -2.48
C ASN A 227 28.36 16.75 -1.60
N LEU A 228 29.06 15.74 -1.08
CA LEU A 228 28.52 14.81 -0.08
C LEU A 228 28.14 15.54 1.22
N ALA A 229 29.03 16.38 1.75
CA ALA A 229 28.73 17.15 2.95
C ALA A 229 27.60 18.18 2.73
N LEU A 230 27.55 18.82 1.56
CA LEU A 230 26.51 19.79 1.22
C LEU A 230 25.14 19.11 1.10
N GLY A 231 25.06 17.96 0.42
CA GLY A 231 23.83 17.17 0.36
C GLY A 231 23.36 16.72 1.74
N GLU A 232 24.27 16.26 2.60
CA GLU A 232 23.96 15.89 3.99
C GLU A 232 23.42 17.09 4.77
N ASN A 233 24.06 18.25 4.69
CA ASN A 233 23.61 19.47 5.38
C ASN A 233 22.21 19.91 4.91
N ARG A 234 21.89 19.83 3.61
CA ARG A 234 20.54 20.13 3.10
C ARG A 234 19.48 19.22 3.70
N ALA A 235 19.76 17.91 3.71
CA ALA A 235 18.86 16.93 4.30
C ALA A 235 18.73 17.10 5.82
N LEU A 236 19.80 17.51 6.52
CA LEU A 236 19.77 17.87 7.93
C LEU A 236 18.92 19.12 8.20
N SER A 237 18.98 20.16 7.36
CA SER A 237 18.09 21.32 7.47
C SER A 237 16.62 20.91 7.41
N VAL A 238 16.28 19.99 6.49
CA VAL A 238 14.90 19.46 6.37
C VAL A 238 14.53 18.65 7.61
N LYS A 239 15.44 17.80 8.10
CA LYS A 239 15.25 17.03 9.33
C LYS A 239 15.03 17.95 10.55
N GLU A 240 15.72 19.08 10.65
CA GLU A 240 15.55 20.03 11.75
C GLU A 240 14.11 20.56 11.80
N VAL A 241 13.53 20.92 10.66
CA VAL A 241 12.12 21.35 10.59
C VAL A 241 11.17 20.22 11.01
N LEU A 242 11.40 18.99 10.53
CA LEU A 242 10.59 17.82 10.90
C LEU A 242 10.75 17.42 12.38
N SER A 243 11.89 17.70 13.00
CA SER A 243 12.15 17.42 14.41
C SER A 243 11.19 18.18 15.34
N LEU A 244 10.72 19.36 14.92
CA LEU A 244 9.71 20.15 15.63
C LEU A 244 8.36 19.41 15.77
N TYR A 245 8.15 18.40 14.92
CA TYR A 245 6.96 17.55 14.90
C TYR A 245 7.17 16.19 15.60
N ASN A 246 8.29 16.03 16.33
CA ASN A 246 8.72 14.80 17.02
C ASN A 246 8.94 13.61 16.08
N LEU A 247 9.44 13.86 14.87
CA LEU A 247 9.70 12.82 13.87
C LEU A 247 11.19 12.39 13.79
N ASP A 248 12.06 12.89 14.68
CA ASP A 248 13.52 12.71 14.58
C ASP A 248 13.96 11.24 14.48
N ASP A 249 13.38 10.38 15.32
CA ASP A 249 13.68 8.95 15.40
C ASP A 249 13.22 8.18 14.15
N ARG A 250 12.33 8.76 13.34
CA ARG A 250 11.75 8.16 12.14
C ARG A 250 12.37 8.68 10.85
N ILE A 251 13.38 9.54 10.96
CA ILE A 251 14.03 10.20 9.82
C ILE A 251 15.49 9.75 9.73
N LEU A 252 15.80 9.08 8.62
CA LEU A 252 17.15 8.76 8.21
C LEU A 252 17.65 9.80 7.20
N VAL A 253 18.87 10.30 7.38
CA VAL A 253 19.51 11.19 6.41
C VAL A 253 20.57 10.41 5.64
N VAL A 254 20.52 10.51 4.32
CA VAL A 254 21.52 9.95 3.41
C VAL A 254 21.93 11.03 2.41
N SER A 255 23.21 11.14 2.11
CA SER A 255 23.66 11.99 1.01
C SER A 255 24.30 11.18 -0.09
N TYR A 256 23.96 11.53 -1.33
CA TYR A 256 24.57 11.01 -2.53
C TYR A 256 25.54 12.01 -3.18
N GLY A 257 25.58 13.26 -2.68
CA GLY A 257 26.34 14.33 -3.30
C GLY A 257 26.02 14.45 -4.79
N GLU A 258 27.05 14.36 -5.64
CA GLU A 258 26.97 14.43 -7.09
C GLU A 258 26.81 13.07 -7.80
N GLU A 259 26.77 11.96 -7.04
CA GLU A 259 26.84 10.60 -7.59
C GLU A 259 25.54 10.13 -8.27
N SER A 260 24.41 10.75 -7.90
CA SER A 260 23.06 10.40 -8.39
C SER A 260 22.34 11.61 -9.00
N PRO A 261 22.80 12.12 -10.17
CA PRO A 261 22.16 13.25 -10.85
C PRO A 261 20.85 12.82 -11.54
N ILE A 262 19.82 13.67 -11.45
CA ILE A 262 18.58 13.53 -12.25
C ILE A 262 18.86 13.94 -13.69
N LEU A 263 19.51 15.11 -13.85
CA LEU A 263 19.81 15.66 -15.16
C LEU A 263 21.32 15.73 -15.34
N VAL A 264 21.84 14.90 -16.24
CA VAL A 264 23.27 14.90 -16.56
C VAL A 264 23.60 16.10 -17.43
N GLY A 265 24.46 16.98 -16.96
CA GLY A 265 24.97 18.10 -17.76
C GLY A 265 25.67 19.19 -16.96
N SER A 266 26.54 19.91 -17.64
CA SER A 266 27.31 21.04 -17.09
C SER A 266 26.68 22.38 -17.45
N ASN A 267 25.41 22.58 -17.09
CA ASN A 267 24.67 23.81 -17.35
C ASN A 267 23.68 24.10 -16.21
N GLU A 268 23.21 25.35 -16.12
CA GLU A 268 22.38 25.78 -14.97
C GLU A 268 21.09 24.98 -14.83
N MET A 269 20.45 24.58 -15.94
CA MET A 269 19.25 23.74 -15.90
C MET A 269 19.53 22.39 -15.25
N ALA A 270 20.65 21.75 -15.58
CA ALA A 270 21.07 20.51 -14.94
C ALA A 270 21.45 20.70 -13.48
N TRP A 271 22.14 21.79 -13.16
CA TRP A 271 22.56 22.06 -11.78
C TRP A 271 21.36 22.34 -10.87
N GLU A 272 20.38 23.10 -11.34
CA GLU A 272 19.15 23.40 -10.58
C GLU A 272 18.38 22.13 -10.21
N GLU A 273 18.19 21.21 -11.16
CA GLU A 273 17.52 19.93 -10.90
C GLU A 273 18.34 18.99 -9.99
N ASN A 274 19.66 19.16 -9.94
CA ASN A 274 20.53 18.32 -9.12
C ASN A 274 20.73 18.84 -7.68
N ARG A 275 20.43 20.11 -7.42
CA ARG A 275 20.46 20.70 -6.07
C ARG A 275 19.15 20.44 -5.36
N ARG A 276 19.01 19.26 -4.75
CA ARG A 276 17.72 18.85 -4.16
C ARG A 276 17.85 17.94 -2.95
N VAL A 277 16.73 17.79 -2.25
CA VAL A 277 16.47 16.74 -1.25
C VAL A 277 15.21 15.98 -1.67
N GLU A 278 15.29 14.65 -1.72
CA GLU A 278 14.15 13.78 -2.00
C GLU A 278 13.59 13.14 -0.73
N PHE A 279 12.27 12.96 -0.71
CA PHE A 279 11.53 12.32 0.36
C PHE A 279 11.22 10.88 -0.04
N SER A 280 11.95 9.91 0.52
CA SER A 280 11.79 8.49 0.24
C SER A 280 11.18 7.77 1.45
N TYR A 281 9.94 7.31 1.32
CA TYR A 281 9.25 6.56 2.38
C TYR A 281 9.58 5.06 2.30
N TYR A 282 9.68 4.41 3.46
CA TYR A 282 9.94 2.97 3.58
C TYR A 282 9.30 2.34 4.82
#